data_AF-A0A0Q4EDB3-F1
#
_entry.id   AF-A0A0Q4EDB3-F1
#
_cell.length_a   1.000
_cell.length_b   1.000
_cell.length_c   1.000
_cell.angle_alpha   90.00
_cell.angle_beta   90.00
_cell.angle_gamma   90.00
#
_symmetry.space_group_name_H-M   'P 1'
#
loop_
_entity.id
_entity.type
_entity.pdbx_description
1 polymer ?
#
loop_
_entity_poly.entity_id
_entity_poly.type
_entity_poly.pdbx_seq_one_letter_code
_entity_poly.pdbx_strand_id
1 'polypeptide(L)'
;MKGFLGAFALLALTGVATTAQAVDCRVNGGAWQTGNPNLQVPVTVVLAADRTRITLEGARLECRFSPGSQSPSWRADYWATGNASGSAWTPGPRFSGERTGLRINGGFFNTPVQNGVRAATMPDDLRSYPIDITPYILMRNYPSNPFDVRIGDNLGLLRLTSSNNYDASRPQLSVTYIAANNFTVSPSSCTINNNNPIEINFGTVHQRAIGTDPLTSSIVSNRRLTYSCPDGGITTPITITYKGTRTGFDTRLLMMSNPDVGTAMVHAGTAVPVNGSFLTRITNSVGGDDVTFSLVRRNGSFPAAGPINGSGVLVMGVP
;
A
#
# COMPACT_ATOMS: atom_id res chain seq x y z
N MET A 1 75.78 17.14 -45.11
CA MET A 1 74.45 17.13 -45.75
C MET A 1 73.69 15.89 -45.31
N LYS A 2 72.38 16.05 -45.03
CA LYS A 2 71.37 15.07 -44.55
C LYS A 2 71.49 14.70 -43.06
N GLY A 3 70.63 15.10 -42.14
CA GLY A 3 69.28 15.67 -42.23
C GLY A 3 68.27 14.73 -41.59
N PHE A 4 67.80 15.11 -40.40
CA PHE A 4 66.79 14.48 -39.54
C PHE A 4 65.51 14.04 -40.27
N LEU A 5 64.92 12.90 -39.83
CA LEU A 5 63.49 12.53 -39.84
C LEU A 5 63.41 11.17 -39.09
N GLY A 6 62.65 10.91 -38.04
CA GLY A 6 61.55 11.62 -37.38
C GLY A 6 60.70 10.53 -36.71
N ALA A 7 60.99 10.17 -35.47
CA ALA A 7 60.16 9.24 -34.70
C ALA A 7 59.17 10.04 -33.86
N PHE A 8 57.97 10.25 -34.38
CA PHE A 8 56.85 10.77 -33.60
C PHE A 8 56.30 9.65 -32.71
N ALA A 9 56.72 9.62 -31.45
CA ALA A 9 56.00 8.91 -30.40
C ALA A 9 54.76 9.74 -30.05
N LEU A 10 53.60 9.31 -30.57
CA LEU A 10 52.31 9.88 -30.22
C LEU A 10 51.96 9.43 -28.79
N LEU A 11 52.21 10.29 -27.80
CA LEU A 11 51.66 10.11 -26.46
C LEU A 11 50.15 10.37 -26.54
N ALA A 12 49.37 9.29 -26.65
CA ALA A 12 47.94 9.36 -26.39
C ALA A 12 47.75 9.59 -24.88
N LEU A 13 47.68 10.87 -24.48
CA LEU A 13 47.07 11.25 -23.21
C LEU A 13 45.60 10.83 -23.30
N THR A 14 45.29 9.63 -22.81
CA THR A 14 43.95 9.28 -22.37
C THR A 14 43.65 10.14 -21.16
N GLY A 15 43.26 11.39 -21.42
CA GLY A 15 42.55 12.20 -20.45
C GLY A 15 41.30 11.41 -20.08
N VAL A 16 41.34 10.73 -18.93
CA VAL A 16 40.14 10.24 -18.29
C VAL A 16 39.39 11.50 -17.91
N ALA A 17 38.49 11.96 -18.78
CA ALA A 17 37.49 12.94 -18.44
C ALA A 17 36.62 12.26 -17.39
N THR A 18 36.99 12.38 -16.12
CA THR A 18 36.11 12.08 -15.00
C THR A 18 34.99 13.10 -15.10
N THR A 19 33.91 12.73 -15.78
CA THR A 19 32.65 13.45 -15.72
C THR A 19 32.16 13.33 -14.28
N ALA A 20 32.62 14.27 -13.44
CA ALA A 20 32.15 14.48 -12.09
C ALA A 20 30.68 14.95 -12.16
N GLN A 21 29.79 13.99 -12.34
CA GLN A 21 28.33 14.17 -12.41
C GLN A 21 27.62 13.13 -11.53
N ALA A 22 28.37 12.42 -10.69
CA ALA A 22 27.87 11.29 -9.98
C ALA A 22 27.62 11.63 -8.52
N VAL A 23 26.46 11.20 -8.03
CA VAL A 23 26.28 10.87 -6.62
C VAL A 23 26.46 9.37 -6.48
N ASP A 24 27.01 8.94 -5.35
CA ASP A 24 27.03 7.55 -4.96
C ASP A 24 25.84 7.33 -4.04
N CYS A 25 24.89 6.50 -4.46
CA CYS A 25 23.75 6.10 -3.63
C CYS A 25 23.69 4.58 -3.47
N ARG A 26 23.21 4.12 -2.32
CA ARG A 26 22.97 2.70 -2.05
C ARG A 26 21.69 2.51 -1.25
N VAL A 27 21.19 1.29 -1.31
CA VAL A 27 19.95 0.88 -0.65
C VAL A 27 20.29 -0.22 0.33
N ASN A 28 19.83 -0.10 1.58
CA ASN A 28 19.91 -1.15 2.60
C ASN A 28 21.34 -1.70 2.81
N GLY A 29 22.35 -0.83 2.73
CA GLY A 29 23.76 -1.21 2.91
C GLY A 29 24.38 -1.97 1.71
N GLY A 30 23.69 -2.06 0.58
CA GLY A 30 24.19 -2.69 -0.64
C GLY A 30 25.35 -1.93 -1.33
N ALA A 31 25.67 -2.34 -2.56
CA ALA A 31 26.72 -1.70 -3.35
C ALA A 31 26.36 -0.25 -3.70
N TRP A 32 27.38 0.61 -3.76
CA TRP A 32 27.25 1.97 -4.26
C TRP A 32 26.93 1.97 -5.76
N GLN A 33 25.94 2.77 -6.13
CA GLN A 33 25.61 3.07 -7.51
C GLN A 33 25.94 4.54 -7.79
N THR A 34 26.74 4.75 -8.81
CA THR A 34 27.37 6.03 -9.14
C THR A 34 26.69 6.64 -10.37
N GLY A 35 26.50 7.95 -10.39
CA GLY A 35 25.96 8.68 -11.54
C GLY A 35 24.58 9.24 -11.26
N ASN A 36 23.60 8.81 -12.07
CA ASN A 36 22.18 9.13 -11.92
C ASN A 36 21.38 7.82 -11.72
N PRO A 37 21.50 7.16 -10.57
CA PRO A 37 20.96 5.82 -10.42
C PRO A 37 19.43 5.83 -10.45
N ASN A 38 18.88 4.78 -11.07
CA ASN A 38 17.47 4.42 -10.97
C ASN A 38 17.36 3.22 -10.02
N LEU A 39 17.18 3.51 -8.74
CA LEU A 39 17.17 2.53 -7.68
C LEU A 39 15.80 1.86 -7.62
N GLN A 40 15.78 0.54 -7.47
CA GLN A 40 14.58 -0.19 -7.06
C GLN A 40 14.72 -0.60 -5.61
N VAL A 41 13.74 -0.25 -4.79
CA VAL A 41 13.81 -0.43 -3.35
C VAL A 41 12.62 -1.23 -2.85
N PRO A 42 12.85 -2.40 -2.23
CA PRO A 42 11.79 -3.12 -1.56
C PRO A 42 11.36 -2.36 -0.30
N VAL A 43 10.05 -2.17 -0.14
CA VAL A 43 9.45 -1.55 1.05
C VAL A 43 8.29 -2.36 1.57
N THR A 44 8.12 -2.34 2.88
CA THR A 44 6.96 -2.90 3.56
C THR A 44 5.86 -1.85 3.61
N VAL A 45 4.69 -2.21 3.10
CA VAL A 45 3.47 -1.41 3.22
C VAL A 45 2.83 -1.71 4.57
N VAL A 46 2.71 -0.69 5.40
CA VAL A 46 2.18 -0.81 6.78
C VAL A 46 1.20 0.31 7.10
N LEU A 47 0.25 0.05 7.99
CA LEU A 47 -0.59 1.10 8.56
C LEU A 47 0.20 1.81 9.66
N ALA A 48 0.32 3.14 9.57
CA ALA A 48 0.99 3.94 10.58
C ALA A 48 0.29 3.79 11.95
N ALA A 49 1.04 3.98 13.03
CA ALA A 49 0.52 3.83 14.40
C ALA A 49 -0.68 4.74 14.70
N ASP A 50 -0.71 5.94 14.11
CA ASP A 50 -1.82 6.89 14.23
C ASP A 50 -3.07 6.50 13.42
N ARG A 51 -2.97 5.46 12.57
CA ARG A 51 -4.00 4.96 11.66
C ARG A 51 -4.57 6.01 10.70
N THR A 52 -3.86 7.10 10.46
CA THR A 52 -4.24 8.14 9.50
C THR A 52 -3.55 7.96 8.15
N ARG A 53 -2.50 7.13 8.11
CA ARG A 53 -1.63 6.95 6.94
C ARG A 53 -1.23 5.50 6.78
N ILE A 54 -1.00 5.12 5.54
CA ILE A 54 -0.31 3.88 5.17
C ILE A 54 1.07 4.29 4.66
N THR A 55 2.13 3.78 5.27
CA THR A 55 3.51 4.17 4.99
C THR A 55 4.25 3.08 4.23
N LEU A 56 5.19 3.50 3.38
CA LEU A 56 6.07 2.63 2.60
C LEU A 56 7.44 2.59 3.26
N GLU A 57 7.60 1.73 4.28
CA GLU A 57 8.76 1.71 5.17
C GLU A 57 9.77 0.61 4.84
N GLY A 58 10.92 0.62 5.51
CA GLY A 58 11.94 -0.44 5.40
C GLY A 58 13.03 -0.17 4.36
N ALA A 59 12.89 0.91 3.58
CA ALA A 59 13.95 1.44 2.74
C ALA A 59 14.93 2.30 3.53
N ARG A 60 16.21 1.93 3.57
CA ARG A 60 17.30 2.81 4.00
C ARG A 60 18.08 3.25 2.76
N LEU A 61 17.75 4.44 2.26
CA LEU A 61 18.49 5.10 1.19
C LEU A 61 19.62 5.92 1.79
N GLU A 62 20.84 5.64 1.37
CA GLU A 62 22.03 6.39 1.77
C GLU A 62 22.73 6.90 0.52
N CYS A 63 23.12 8.16 0.54
CA CYS A 63 23.93 8.73 -0.52
C CYS A 63 25.13 9.47 0.07
N ARG A 64 26.17 9.62 -0.73
CA ARG A 64 27.35 10.40 -0.38
C ARG A 64 27.81 11.20 -1.58
N PHE A 65 28.56 12.25 -1.31
CA PHE A 65 29.35 12.91 -2.33
C PHE A 65 30.27 11.87 -2.98
N SER A 66 30.28 11.76 -4.32
CA SER A 66 31.12 10.78 -5.01
C SER A 66 32.60 11.12 -4.80
N PRO A 67 33.38 10.23 -4.17
CA PRO A 67 34.78 10.52 -3.87
C PRO A 67 35.60 10.71 -5.15
N GLY A 68 36.34 11.81 -5.22
CA GLY A 68 37.30 12.10 -6.27
C GLY A 68 38.74 12.09 -5.76
N SER A 69 39.69 12.35 -6.67
CA SER A 69 41.12 12.49 -6.32
C SER A 69 41.42 13.65 -5.37
N GLN A 70 40.47 14.57 -5.19
CA GLN A 70 40.58 15.75 -4.33
C GLN A 70 39.68 15.67 -3.08
N SER A 71 39.05 14.52 -2.82
CA SER A 71 38.23 14.31 -1.62
C SER A 71 39.11 14.01 -0.40
N PRO A 72 38.80 14.53 0.80
CA PRO A 72 37.69 15.44 1.11
C PRO A 72 37.98 16.89 0.67
N SER A 73 36.92 17.68 0.45
CA SER A 73 37.03 19.07 0.00
C SER A 73 35.93 19.98 0.58
N TRP A 74 35.95 21.27 0.22
CA TRP A 74 34.92 22.25 0.63
C TRP A 74 33.60 22.12 -0.14
N ARG A 75 33.53 21.17 -1.08
CA ARG A 75 32.37 20.97 -1.96
C ARG A 75 31.22 20.31 -1.21
N ALA A 76 30.01 20.63 -1.61
CA ALA A 76 28.80 20.02 -1.09
C ALA A 76 27.72 19.89 -2.17
N ASP A 77 27.05 18.74 -2.15
CA ASP A 77 25.83 18.51 -2.90
C ASP A 77 24.62 18.72 -2.01
N TYR A 78 23.56 19.26 -2.61
CA TYR A 78 22.32 19.55 -1.93
C TYR A 78 21.16 18.90 -2.69
N TRP A 79 20.53 17.91 -2.07
CA TRP A 79 19.46 17.11 -2.65
C TRP A 79 18.09 17.67 -2.30
N ALA A 80 17.23 17.81 -3.30
CA ALA A 80 15.88 18.32 -3.14
C ALA A 80 14.87 17.53 -3.97
N THR A 81 13.60 17.65 -3.60
CA THR A 81 12.48 17.01 -4.30
C THR A 81 12.29 17.51 -5.73
N GLY A 82 11.87 16.60 -6.60
CA GLY A 82 11.56 16.88 -8.01
C GLY A 82 12.77 16.80 -8.92
N ASN A 83 12.53 16.77 -10.23
CA ASN A 83 13.56 16.93 -11.25
C ASN A 83 12.93 17.48 -12.56
N ALA A 84 13.74 17.64 -13.60
CA ALA A 84 13.27 18.12 -14.90
C ALA A 84 12.25 17.17 -15.59
N SER A 85 12.17 15.91 -15.15
CA SER A 85 11.33 14.87 -15.75
C SER A 85 9.96 14.71 -15.11
N GLY A 86 9.65 15.42 -14.01
CA GLY A 86 8.32 15.38 -13.41
C GLY A 86 8.25 15.78 -11.94
N SER A 87 7.09 15.49 -11.33
CA SER A 87 6.84 15.72 -9.91
C SER A 87 7.77 14.89 -9.03
N ALA A 88 8.03 15.42 -7.83
CA ALA A 88 8.82 14.75 -6.79
C ALA A 88 8.31 13.35 -6.46
N TRP A 89 6.99 13.18 -6.43
CA TRP A 89 6.34 11.90 -6.18
C TRP A 89 5.32 11.60 -7.27
N THR A 90 5.34 10.38 -7.78
CA THR A 90 4.30 9.83 -8.64
C THR A 90 3.84 8.50 -8.04
N PRO A 91 2.60 8.40 -7.53
CA PRO A 91 2.09 7.16 -6.97
C PRO A 91 1.99 6.07 -8.04
N GLY A 92 2.22 4.82 -7.64
CA GLY A 92 2.04 3.66 -8.50
C GLY A 92 0.57 3.40 -8.86
N PRO A 93 0.29 2.50 -9.82
CA PRO A 93 -1.06 2.24 -10.32
C PRO A 93 -2.08 1.89 -9.23
N ARG A 94 -1.65 1.14 -8.20
CA ARG A 94 -2.46 0.75 -7.03
C ARG A 94 -2.97 1.94 -6.22
N PHE A 95 -2.32 3.10 -6.33
CA PHE A 95 -2.63 4.31 -5.57
C PHE A 95 -3.00 5.51 -6.46
N SER A 96 -3.29 5.27 -7.74
CA SER A 96 -3.59 6.32 -8.73
C SER A 96 -4.80 7.18 -8.37
N GLY A 97 -5.80 6.59 -7.71
CA GLY A 97 -6.96 7.31 -7.19
C GLY A 97 -6.73 7.90 -5.80
N GLU A 98 -5.61 7.59 -5.13
CA GLU A 98 -5.36 7.86 -3.72
C GLU A 98 -4.72 9.21 -3.43
N ARG A 99 -5.09 9.80 -2.30
CA ARG A 99 -4.35 10.94 -1.75
C ARG A 99 -3.05 10.42 -1.17
N THR A 100 -1.93 10.91 -1.68
CA THR A 100 -0.59 10.46 -1.29
C THR A 100 0.28 11.63 -0.87
N GLY A 101 1.48 11.34 -0.40
CA GLY A 101 2.49 12.35 -0.11
C GLY A 101 3.84 11.75 0.25
N LEU A 102 4.76 12.61 0.65
CA LEU A 102 6.09 12.25 1.14
C LEU A 102 6.26 12.77 2.56
N ARG A 103 6.75 11.91 3.45
CA ARG A 103 7.35 12.34 4.71
C ARG A 103 8.82 12.63 4.44
N ILE A 104 9.26 13.87 4.62
CA ILE A 104 10.62 14.33 4.34
C ILE A 104 11.20 14.93 5.62
N ASN A 105 12.29 14.35 6.14
CA ASN A 105 12.93 14.79 7.38
C ASN A 105 11.93 14.97 8.54
N GLY A 106 11.01 14.02 8.69
CA GLY A 106 9.93 14.05 9.68
C GLY A 106 8.68 14.87 9.32
N GLY A 107 8.74 15.82 8.39
CA GLY A 107 7.60 16.63 7.96
C GLY A 107 6.74 15.96 6.88
N PHE A 108 5.42 16.17 6.87
CA PHE A 108 4.49 15.55 5.91
C PHE A 108 4.09 16.53 4.80
N PHE A 109 4.27 16.12 3.55
CA PHE A 109 3.97 16.91 2.36
C PHE A 109 3.01 16.13 1.45
N ASN A 110 1.78 16.60 1.31
CA ASN A 110 0.78 15.98 0.44
C ASN A 110 1.09 16.24 -1.03
N THR A 111 0.74 15.28 -1.89
CA THR A 111 0.79 15.44 -3.35
C THR A 111 -0.21 16.52 -3.81
N PRO A 112 0.18 17.46 -4.69
CA PRO A 112 1.49 17.58 -5.34
C PRO A 112 2.57 18.09 -4.38
N VAL A 113 3.61 17.29 -4.16
CA VAL A 113 4.76 17.70 -3.34
C VAL A 113 5.55 18.73 -4.12
N GLN A 114 5.80 19.88 -3.49
CA GLN A 114 6.55 20.97 -4.11
C GLN A 114 7.96 20.51 -4.50
N ASN A 115 8.44 21.01 -5.64
CA ASN A 115 9.83 20.84 -6.03
C ASN A 115 10.72 21.75 -5.18
N GLY A 116 11.94 21.32 -4.91
CA GLY A 116 12.92 22.12 -4.16
C GLY A 116 12.89 21.97 -2.64
N VAL A 117 12.07 21.06 -2.08
CA VAL A 117 12.12 20.73 -0.65
C VAL A 117 13.43 20.01 -0.36
N ARG A 118 14.27 20.60 0.48
CA ARG A 118 15.59 20.06 0.84
C ARG A 118 15.44 18.75 1.60
N ALA A 119 16.00 17.68 1.04
CA ALA A 119 16.01 16.36 1.63
C ALA A 119 17.31 16.07 2.38
N ALA A 120 18.45 16.40 1.77
CA ALA A 120 19.77 16.14 2.36
C ALA A 120 20.82 17.14 1.87
N THR A 121 21.87 17.31 2.67
CA THR A 121 23.11 17.98 2.29
C THR A 121 24.25 16.99 2.46
N MET A 122 25.11 16.86 1.44
CA MET A 122 26.18 15.88 1.37
C MET A 122 27.50 16.62 1.13
N PRO A 123 28.21 17.01 2.19
CA PRO A 123 29.58 17.49 2.09
C PRO A 123 30.50 16.42 1.51
N ASP A 124 31.56 16.86 0.83
CA ASP A 124 32.65 16.00 0.39
C ASP A 124 33.59 15.66 1.57
N ASP A 125 33.08 14.85 2.51
CA ASP A 125 33.77 14.46 3.75
C ASP A 125 33.96 12.94 3.88
N LEU A 126 33.75 12.20 2.78
CA LEU A 126 33.80 10.74 2.66
C LEU A 126 32.72 10.00 3.49
N ARG A 127 31.78 10.70 4.14
CA ARG A 127 30.70 10.09 4.91
C ARG A 127 29.45 9.89 4.06
N SER A 128 28.61 8.96 4.50
CA SER A 128 27.29 8.72 3.93
C SER A 128 26.18 9.39 4.75
N TYR A 129 25.20 9.92 4.06
CA TYR A 129 24.06 10.62 4.63
C TYR A 129 22.76 9.92 4.25
N PRO A 130 21.82 9.74 5.20
CA PRO A 130 20.51 9.18 4.89
C PRO A 130 19.69 10.16 4.05
N ILE A 131 18.91 9.64 3.11
CA ILE A 131 17.80 10.37 2.49
C ILE A 131 16.53 9.93 3.20
N ASP A 132 16.12 10.69 4.21
CA ASP A 132 14.93 10.40 5.01
C ASP A 132 13.65 10.86 4.28
N ILE A 133 13.24 10.06 3.29
CA ILE A 133 12.01 10.25 2.55
C ILE A 133 11.20 8.95 2.57
N THR A 134 9.99 9.01 3.13
CA THR A 134 9.06 7.89 3.18
C THR A 134 7.75 8.28 2.49
N PRO A 135 7.37 7.64 1.37
CA PRO A 135 6.06 7.86 0.79
C PRO A 135 4.93 7.37 1.69
N TYR A 136 3.76 8.00 1.59
CA TYR A 136 2.56 7.58 2.29
C TYR A 136 1.29 7.74 1.45
N ILE A 137 0.27 6.97 1.82
CA ILE A 137 -1.12 7.12 1.40
C ILE A 137 -1.93 7.64 2.60
N LEU A 138 -2.80 8.61 2.37
CA LEU A 138 -3.72 9.12 3.39
C LEU A 138 -4.94 8.21 3.49
N MET A 139 -5.30 7.86 4.72
CA MET A 139 -6.61 7.28 5.00
C MET A 139 -7.69 8.33 4.72
N ARG A 140 -8.78 7.91 4.10
CA ARG A 140 -9.96 8.71 3.81
C ARG A 140 -10.97 8.54 4.93
N ASN A 141 -11.74 9.58 5.14
CA ASN A 141 -12.87 9.54 6.07
C ASN A 141 -14.19 9.18 5.40
N TYR A 142 -14.15 8.83 4.12
CA TYR A 142 -15.29 8.38 3.32
C TYR A 142 -15.02 6.98 2.76
N PRO A 143 -16.07 6.24 2.39
CA PRO A 143 -15.94 4.90 1.81
C PRO A 143 -15.10 4.91 0.53
N SER A 144 -14.31 3.87 0.35
CA SER A 144 -13.47 3.65 -0.83
C SER A 144 -13.25 2.17 -1.03
N ASN A 145 -12.90 1.76 -2.25
CA ASN A 145 -12.56 0.38 -2.50
C ASN A 145 -11.26 0.01 -1.78
N PRO A 146 -11.19 -1.16 -1.15
CA PRO A 146 -9.93 -1.68 -0.66
C PRO A 146 -8.94 -1.79 -1.81
N PHE A 147 -7.69 -1.42 -1.55
CA PHE A 147 -6.62 -1.77 -2.45
C PHE A 147 -5.86 -2.96 -1.90
N ASP A 148 -5.41 -3.79 -2.83
CA ASP A 148 -4.69 -5.02 -2.58
C ASP A 148 -3.29 -4.85 -3.17
N VAL A 149 -2.30 -4.81 -2.28
CA VAL A 149 -0.89 -4.77 -2.63
C VAL A 149 -0.34 -6.18 -2.59
N ARG A 150 0.31 -6.59 -3.68
CA ARG A 150 1.01 -7.86 -3.76
C ARG A 150 2.52 -7.64 -3.83
N ILE A 151 3.27 -8.58 -3.28
CA ILE A 151 4.75 -8.59 -3.39
C ILE A 151 5.13 -8.40 -4.86
N GLY A 152 6.05 -7.46 -5.12
CA GLY A 152 6.51 -7.11 -6.46
C GLY A 152 5.72 -5.99 -7.16
N ASP A 153 4.58 -5.54 -6.61
CA ASP A 153 3.84 -4.40 -7.17
C ASP A 153 4.72 -3.13 -7.17
N ASN A 154 4.62 -2.35 -8.25
CA ASN A 154 5.20 -1.00 -8.32
C ASN A 154 4.32 -0.01 -7.54
N LEU A 155 4.89 0.53 -6.46
CA LEU A 155 4.21 1.40 -5.51
C LEU A 155 4.37 2.89 -5.83
N GLY A 156 5.30 3.25 -6.69
CA GLY A 156 5.51 4.62 -7.13
C GLY A 156 6.98 4.98 -7.34
N LEU A 157 7.18 6.21 -7.79
CA LEU A 157 8.47 6.76 -8.20
C LEU A 157 8.74 8.09 -7.47
N LEU A 158 9.83 8.12 -6.71
CA LEU A 158 10.41 9.32 -6.13
C LEU A 158 11.48 9.86 -7.06
N ARG A 159 11.47 11.18 -7.28
CA ARG A 159 12.46 11.89 -8.07
C ARG A 159 13.10 12.98 -7.23
N LEU A 160 14.43 13.00 -7.21
CA LEU A 160 15.23 14.02 -6.57
C LEU A 160 16.22 14.62 -7.57
N THR A 161 16.57 15.88 -7.34
CA THR A 161 17.58 16.61 -8.08
C THR A 161 18.60 17.18 -7.11
N SER A 162 19.85 17.21 -7.54
CA SER A 162 20.95 17.86 -6.84
C SER A 162 21.15 19.29 -7.37
N SER A 163 21.60 20.16 -6.47
CA SER A 163 22.34 21.38 -6.75
C SER A 163 23.65 21.34 -5.95
N ASN A 164 24.65 22.16 -6.27
CA ASN A 164 25.92 22.17 -5.53
C ASN A 164 26.52 23.59 -5.40
N ASN A 165 27.63 23.72 -4.67
CA ASN A 165 28.32 25.01 -4.42
C ASN A 165 29.57 25.26 -5.27
N TYR A 166 29.88 24.42 -6.27
CA TYR A 166 31.15 24.49 -6.99
C TYR A 166 31.01 24.52 -8.52
N ASP A 167 29.88 24.11 -9.09
CA ASP A 167 29.59 24.16 -10.52
C ASP A 167 28.09 24.15 -10.88
N ALA A 168 27.81 24.02 -12.18
CA ALA A 168 26.45 24.00 -12.74
C ALA A 168 25.84 22.59 -12.89
N SER A 169 26.52 21.51 -12.48
CA SER A 169 26.04 20.13 -12.62
C SER A 169 24.78 19.89 -11.78
N ARG A 170 23.84 19.09 -12.30
CA ARG A 170 22.57 18.78 -11.62
C ARG A 170 22.26 17.27 -11.70
N PRO A 171 23.00 16.43 -10.96
CA PRO A 171 22.69 15.01 -10.86
C PRO A 171 21.24 14.76 -10.43
N GLN A 172 20.69 13.63 -10.85
CA GLN A 172 19.32 13.22 -10.57
C GLN A 172 19.28 11.82 -10.00
N LEU A 173 18.36 11.60 -9.06
CA LEU A 173 18.13 10.31 -8.44
C LEU A 173 16.67 9.93 -8.64
N SER A 174 16.45 8.72 -9.16
CA SER A 174 15.13 8.12 -9.27
C SER A 174 15.06 6.89 -8.39
N VAL A 175 13.98 6.76 -7.61
CA VAL A 175 13.77 5.63 -6.70
C VAL A 175 12.38 5.06 -6.93
N THR A 176 12.34 3.85 -7.48
CA THR A 176 11.12 3.07 -7.65
C THR A 176 10.90 2.20 -6.42
N TYR A 177 9.74 2.36 -5.79
CA TYR A 177 9.36 1.58 -4.61
C TYR A 177 8.61 0.32 -5.04
N ILE A 178 9.04 -0.84 -4.54
CA ILE A 178 8.46 -2.14 -4.85
C ILE A 178 7.95 -2.79 -3.56
N ALA A 179 6.77 -3.40 -3.61
CA ALA A 179 6.19 -4.06 -2.44
C ALA A 179 6.99 -5.30 -2.00
N ALA A 180 7.35 -5.35 -0.71
CA ALA A 180 8.02 -6.48 -0.07
C ALA A 180 7.06 -7.41 0.71
N ASN A 181 5.80 -7.00 0.88
CA ASN A 181 4.76 -7.78 1.57
C ASN A 181 3.42 -7.69 0.83
N ASN A 182 2.54 -8.67 1.10
CA ASN A 182 1.13 -8.56 0.76
C ASN A 182 0.46 -7.66 1.81
N PHE A 183 -0.38 -6.74 1.36
CA PHE A 183 -1.10 -5.83 2.26
C PHE A 183 -2.45 -5.46 1.65
N THR A 184 -3.52 -5.75 2.39
CA THR A 184 -4.88 -5.38 2.01
C THR A 184 -5.44 -4.48 3.09
N VAL A 185 -5.86 -3.28 2.72
CA VAL A 185 -6.53 -2.36 3.63
C VAL A 185 -7.58 -1.57 2.86
N SER A 186 -8.70 -1.29 3.52
CA SER A 186 -9.64 -0.30 3.03
C SER A 186 -9.15 1.06 3.50
N PRO A 187 -8.78 2.01 2.62
CA PRO A 187 -8.33 3.33 3.03
C PRO A 187 -9.50 4.20 3.50
N SER A 188 -10.53 3.60 4.10
CA SER A 188 -11.67 4.28 4.70
C SER A 188 -11.62 4.10 6.21
N SER A 189 -11.81 5.19 6.96
CA SER A 189 -12.06 5.16 8.39
C SER A 189 -13.54 4.97 8.72
N CYS A 190 -14.42 4.83 7.71
CA CYS A 190 -15.79 4.42 7.94
C CYS A 190 -15.82 2.97 8.44
N THR A 191 -16.65 2.71 9.44
CA THR A 191 -16.69 1.42 10.13
C THR A 191 -18.00 0.71 9.95
N ILE A 192 -17.96 -0.62 9.93
CA ILE A 192 -19.13 -1.47 10.14
C ILE A 192 -19.14 -1.84 11.63
N ASN A 193 -20.26 -1.59 12.32
CA ASN A 193 -20.46 -1.93 13.72
C ASN A 193 -19.38 -1.36 14.66
N ASN A 194 -18.89 -0.13 14.39
CA ASN A 194 -17.77 0.48 15.13
C ASN A 194 -16.50 -0.38 15.16
N ASN A 195 -16.27 -1.24 14.17
CA ASN A 195 -15.23 -2.27 14.14
C ASN A 195 -15.31 -3.31 15.28
N ASN A 196 -16.45 -3.39 15.97
CA ASN A 196 -16.69 -4.43 16.96
C ASN A 196 -17.11 -5.73 16.28
N PRO A 197 -16.65 -6.89 16.76
CA PRO A 197 -17.09 -8.19 16.27
C PRO A 197 -18.62 -8.33 16.31
N ILE A 198 -19.18 -8.97 15.28
CA ILE A 198 -20.60 -9.32 15.25
C ILE A 198 -20.70 -10.81 15.59
N GLU A 199 -21.17 -11.11 16.80
CA GLU A 199 -21.36 -12.50 17.23
C GLU A 199 -22.71 -13.04 16.73
N ILE A 200 -22.65 -14.15 16.01
CA ILE A 200 -23.81 -14.91 15.56
C ILE A 200 -23.85 -16.20 16.37
N ASN A 201 -24.84 -16.29 17.25
CA ASN A 201 -25.04 -17.45 18.09
C ASN A 201 -26.42 -18.06 17.79
N PHE A 202 -26.42 -19.27 17.24
CA PHE A 202 -27.64 -20.02 16.93
C PHE A 202 -28.13 -20.88 18.12
N GLY A 203 -27.42 -20.86 19.24
CA GLY A 203 -27.72 -21.67 20.41
C GLY A 203 -27.56 -23.17 20.16
N THR A 204 -28.30 -23.98 20.93
CA THR A 204 -28.38 -25.42 20.72
C THR A 204 -29.41 -25.73 19.64
N VAL A 205 -28.96 -26.36 18.56
CA VAL A 205 -29.79 -26.66 17.40
C VAL A 205 -29.88 -28.17 17.19
N HIS A 206 -31.10 -28.67 17.00
CA HIS A 206 -31.31 -30.07 16.65
C HIS A 206 -30.92 -30.31 15.18
N GLN A 207 -30.05 -31.30 14.90
CA GLN A 207 -29.49 -31.53 13.56
C GLN A 207 -30.55 -31.65 12.44
N ARG A 208 -31.69 -32.30 12.75
CA ARG A 208 -32.81 -32.45 11.80
C ARG A 208 -33.57 -31.17 11.51
N ALA A 209 -33.48 -30.17 12.40
CA ALA A 209 -34.13 -28.88 12.20
C ALA A 209 -33.32 -27.94 11.30
N ILE A 210 -32.05 -28.26 11.04
CA ILE A 210 -31.21 -27.47 10.12
C ILE A 210 -31.72 -27.66 8.69
N GLY A 211 -32.17 -26.57 8.09
CA GLY A 211 -32.64 -26.53 6.70
C GLY A 211 -31.52 -26.71 5.68
N THR A 212 -31.87 -26.90 4.41
CA THR A 212 -30.92 -27.06 3.29
C THR A 212 -30.84 -25.85 2.37
N ASP A 213 -31.69 -24.84 2.58
CA ASP A 213 -31.65 -23.57 1.85
C ASP A 213 -31.59 -22.39 2.83
N PRO A 214 -30.68 -21.42 2.64
CA PRO A 214 -30.57 -20.25 3.50
C PRO A 214 -31.80 -19.35 3.54
N LEU A 215 -32.64 -19.37 2.50
CA LEU A 215 -33.85 -18.54 2.42
C LEU A 215 -35.07 -19.15 3.14
N THR A 216 -35.02 -20.44 3.45
CA THR A 216 -36.13 -21.16 4.09
C THR A 216 -35.75 -21.84 5.41
N SER A 217 -34.48 -21.77 5.82
CA SER A 217 -34.06 -22.27 7.12
C SER A 217 -34.77 -21.54 8.25
N SER A 218 -35.26 -22.28 9.24
CA SER A 218 -35.84 -21.73 10.47
C SER A 218 -34.80 -21.38 11.53
N ILE A 219 -33.56 -21.85 11.35
CA ILE A 219 -32.44 -21.61 12.28
C ILE A 219 -31.73 -20.33 11.84
N VAL A 220 -32.19 -19.21 12.37
CA VAL A 220 -31.77 -17.87 11.96
C VAL A 220 -31.37 -16.99 13.15
N SER A 221 -30.54 -15.99 12.86
CA SER A 221 -30.16 -14.94 13.79
C SER A 221 -30.13 -13.60 13.07
N ASN A 222 -31.02 -12.69 13.45
CA ASN A 222 -31.09 -11.35 12.88
C ASN A 222 -30.07 -10.42 13.52
N ARG A 223 -29.41 -9.60 12.70
CA ARG A 223 -28.46 -8.58 13.14
C ARG A 223 -28.65 -7.30 12.35
N ARG A 224 -28.50 -6.17 13.03
CA ARG A 224 -28.39 -4.88 12.38
C ARG A 224 -26.92 -4.57 12.15
N LEU A 225 -26.55 -4.34 10.90
CA LEU A 225 -25.28 -3.72 10.55
C LEU A 225 -25.43 -2.20 10.69
N THR A 226 -24.49 -1.56 11.37
CA THR A 226 -24.44 -0.10 11.49
C THR A 226 -23.21 0.41 10.75
N TYR A 227 -23.38 1.49 9.99
CA TYR A 227 -22.30 2.13 9.25
C TYR A 227 -22.11 3.54 9.78
N SER A 228 -20.87 3.94 9.98
CA SER A 228 -20.53 5.27 10.47
C SER A 228 -19.22 5.75 9.84
N CYS A 229 -19.23 6.99 9.35
CA CYS A 229 -18.04 7.71 8.93
C CYS A 229 -17.74 8.83 9.93
N PRO A 230 -16.47 9.11 10.26
CA PRO A 230 -16.12 10.12 11.26
C PRO A 230 -16.39 11.56 10.80
N ASP A 231 -16.27 11.84 9.51
CA ASP A 231 -16.59 13.16 8.95
C ASP A 231 -18.09 13.30 8.72
N GLY A 232 -18.66 14.47 9.00
CA GLY A 232 -20.07 14.78 8.74
C GLY A 232 -20.40 14.98 7.26
N GLY A 233 -21.69 14.85 6.89
CA GLY A 233 -22.19 15.18 5.56
C GLY A 233 -21.89 14.17 4.45
N ILE A 234 -21.31 13.01 4.76
CA ILE A 234 -21.01 12.00 3.75
C ILE A 234 -22.29 11.31 3.30
N THR A 235 -22.63 11.46 2.02
CA THR A 235 -23.77 10.76 1.40
C THR A 235 -23.27 10.04 0.15
N THR A 236 -23.15 8.72 0.21
CA THR A 236 -22.60 7.92 -0.89
C THR A 236 -23.18 6.52 -0.91
N PRO A 237 -23.44 5.94 -2.10
CA PRO A 237 -23.64 4.50 -2.20
C PRO A 237 -22.38 3.76 -1.74
N ILE A 238 -22.58 2.61 -1.12
CA ILE A 238 -21.52 1.71 -0.65
C ILE A 238 -21.88 0.26 -0.96
N THR A 239 -20.88 -0.60 -0.99
CA THR A 239 -21.07 -2.06 -1.05
C THR A 239 -20.64 -2.71 0.25
N ILE A 240 -21.35 -3.74 0.67
CA ILE A 240 -20.96 -4.59 1.80
C ILE A 240 -20.65 -5.97 1.26
N THR A 241 -19.40 -6.37 1.39
CA THR A 241 -18.89 -7.65 0.87
C THR A 241 -18.78 -8.66 2.00
N TYR A 242 -19.36 -9.85 1.81
CA TYR A 242 -19.26 -10.96 2.78
C TYR A 242 -18.07 -11.84 2.47
N LYS A 243 -16.89 -11.53 3.02
CA LYS A 243 -15.64 -12.24 2.76
C LYS A 243 -15.47 -13.47 3.64
N GLY A 244 -14.92 -14.53 3.05
CA GLY A 244 -14.51 -15.72 3.77
C GLY A 244 -14.33 -16.93 2.85
N THR A 245 -14.12 -18.09 3.47
CA THR A 245 -14.02 -19.38 2.76
C THR A 245 -15.41 -19.94 2.53
N ARG A 246 -15.80 -20.15 1.27
CA ARG A 246 -17.08 -20.77 0.93
C ARG A 246 -17.08 -22.27 1.17
N THR A 247 -18.24 -22.86 1.45
CA THR A 247 -18.38 -24.32 1.44
C THR A 247 -18.15 -24.89 0.04
N GLY A 248 -17.87 -26.19 -0.05
CA GLY A 248 -17.75 -26.89 -1.34
C GLY A 248 -19.09 -27.21 -2.02
N PHE A 249 -20.23 -27.03 -1.33
CA PHE A 249 -21.54 -27.48 -1.80
C PHE A 249 -22.55 -26.36 -2.08
N ASP A 250 -22.35 -25.16 -1.52
CA ASP A 250 -23.13 -23.97 -1.87
C ASP A 250 -22.24 -22.71 -1.72
N THR A 251 -22.16 -21.92 -2.79
CA THR A 251 -21.31 -20.72 -2.86
C THR A 251 -21.79 -19.57 -1.99
N ARG A 252 -23.05 -19.63 -1.52
CA ARG A 252 -23.67 -18.66 -0.60
C ARG A 252 -23.38 -18.93 0.86
N LEU A 253 -22.80 -20.10 1.16
CA LEU A 253 -22.54 -20.54 2.52
C LEU A 253 -21.07 -20.39 2.87
N LEU A 254 -20.81 -19.72 3.99
CA LEU A 254 -19.50 -19.67 4.62
C LEU A 254 -19.22 -21.01 5.30
N MET A 255 -18.01 -21.52 5.11
CA MET A 255 -17.51 -22.77 5.68
C MET A 255 -17.45 -22.68 7.20
N MET A 256 -18.06 -23.66 7.87
CA MET A 256 -17.96 -23.87 9.32
C MET A 256 -16.95 -25.00 9.61
N SER A 257 -16.66 -25.23 10.88
CA SER A 257 -15.84 -26.35 11.36
C SER A 257 -16.43 -27.73 11.00
N ASN A 258 -17.75 -27.81 10.83
CA ASN A 258 -18.43 -28.98 10.27
C ASN A 258 -18.59 -28.81 8.75
N PRO A 259 -17.99 -29.67 7.92
CA PRO A 259 -17.98 -29.51 6.45
C PRO A 259 -19.35 -29.71 5.79
N ASP A 260 -20.33 -30.27 6.51
CA ASP A 260 -21.70 -30.45 6.06
C ASP A 260 -22.63 -29.32 6.52
N VAL A 261 -22.08 -28.29 7.20
CA VAL A 261 -22.82 -27.12 7.68
C VAL A 261 -22.17 -25.84 7.17
N GLY A 262 -23.00 -24.87 6.83
CA GLY A 262 -22.58 -23.54 6.45
C GLY A 262 -23.52 -22.48 6.99
N THR A 263 -23.05 -21.24 7.05
CA THR A 263 -23.91 -20.09 7.37
C THR A 263 -24.00 -19.14 6.18
N ALA A 264 -25.21 -18.72 5.84
CA ALA A 264 -25.45 -17.62 4.89
C ALA A 264 -25.64 -16.31 5.64
N MET A 265 -25.39 -15.22 4.93
CA MET A 265 -25.94 -13.90 5.25
C MET A 265 -27.01 -13.57 4.21
N VAL A 266 -28.20 -13.20 4.67
CA VAL A 266 -29.36 -12.83 3.85
C VAL A 266 -29.63 -11.36 4.06
N HIS A 267 -29.77 -10.62 2.97
CA HIS A 267 -30.11 -9.20 2.96
C HIS A 267 -31.26 -8.98 1.97
N ALA A 268 -32.30 -8.25 2.40
CA ALA A 268 -33.48 -7.96 1.60
C ALA A 268 -34.08 -9.20 0.88
N GLY A 269 -34.13 -10.35 1.57
CA GLY A 269 -34.66 -11.61 1.04
C GLY A 269 -33.74 -12.35 0.06
N THR A 270 -32.52 -11.88 -0.16
CA THR A 270 -31.52 -12.53 -1.03
C THR A 270 -30.31 -12.98 -0.23
N ALA A 271 -29.86 -14.22 -0.47
CA ALA A 271 -28.64 -14.74 0.15
C ALA A 271 -27.41 -14.15 -0.56
N VAL A 272 -26.58 -13.42 0.19
CA VAL A 272 -25.37 -12.78 -0.32
C VAL A 272 -24.31 -13.86 -0.54
N PRO A 273 -23.82 -14.07 -1.79
CA PRO A 273 -22.77 -15.04 -2.05
C PRO A 273 -21.52 -14.77 -1.20
N VAL A 274 -20.82 -15.81 -0.76
CA VAL A 274 -19.53 -15.62 -0.10
C VAL A 274 -18.55 -15.06 -1.13
N ASN A 275 -17.85 -13.99 -0.74
CA ASN A 275 -17.06 -13.08 -1.55
C ASN A 275 -17.85 -12.19 -2.52
N GLY A 276 -19.18 -12.26 -2.51
CA GLY A 276 -20.08 -11.33 -3.16
C GLY A 276 -20.47 -10.17 -2.25
N SER A 277 -21.21 -9.21 -2.80
CA SER A 277 -21.61 -7.98 -2.13
C SER A 277 -23.05 -7.59 -2.41
N PHE A 278 -23.65 -6.80 -1.52
CA PHE A 278 -24.90 -6.08 -1.78
C PHE A 278 -24.67 -4.57 -1.74
N LEU A 279 -25.54 -3.83 -2.44
CA LEU A 279 -25.52 -2.38 -2.51
C LEU A 279 -26.35 -1.78 -1.37
N THR A 280 -25.81 -0.77 -0.70
CA THR A 280 -26.51 0.05 0.28
C THR A 280 -25.98 1.50 0.23
N ARG A 281 -26.30 2.33 1.22
CA ARG A 281 -25.95 3.75 1.23
C ARG A 281 -25.67 4.26 2.64
N ILE A 282 -24.68 5.15 2.72
CA ILE A 282 -24.51 6.05 3.85
C ILE A 282 -25.20 7.36 3.50
N THR A 283 -26.00 7.89 4.43
CA THR A 283 -26.68 9.18 4.30
C THR A 283 -26.32 10.03 5.52
N ASN A 284 -25.75 11.20 5.28
CA ASN A 284 -25.25 12.08 6.33
C ASN A 284 -24.35 11.35 7.35
N SER A 285 -23.39 10.60 6.83
CA SER A 285 -22.33 9.89 7.57
C SER A 285 -22.76 8.69 8.41
N VAL A 286 -24.04 8.31 8.36
CA VAL A 286 -24.56 7.12 9.01
C VAL A 286 -25.38 6.26 8.05
N GLY A 287 -25.50 4.97 8.38
CA GLY A 287 -26.33 4.04 7.63
C GLY A 287 -26.51 2.73 8.39
N GLY A 288 -27.25 1.81 7.82
CA GLY A 288 -27.36 0.47 8.35
C GLY A 288 -28.36 -0.39 7.61
N ASP A 289 -28.18 -1.69 7.74
CA ASP A 289 -29.01 -2.70 7.10
C ASP A 289 -29.29 -3.83 8.10
N ASP A 290 -30.53 -4.32 8.08
CA ASP A 290 -30.88 -5.52 8.81
C ASP A 290 -30.55 -6.74 7.94
N VAL A 291 -29.75 -7.65 8.49
CA VAL A 291 -29.34 -8.90 7.84
C VAL A 291 -29.74 -10.08 8.70
N THR A 292 -30.01 -11.20 8.04
CA THR A 292 -30.33 -12.46 8.69
C THR A 292 -29.21 -13.45 8.42
N PHE A 293 -28.62 -14.00 9.46
CA PHE A 293 -27.73 -15.14 9.33
C PHE A 293 -28.55 -16.42 9.45
N SER A 294 -28.38 -17.33 8.51
CA SER A 294 -29.12 -18.61 8.46
C SER A 294 -28.16 -19.77 8.53
N LEU A 295 -28.42 -20.73 9.41
CA LEU A 295 -27.67 -21.98 9.49
C LEU A 295 -28.27 -23.01 8.53
N VAL A 296 -27.41 -23.62 7.70
CA VAL A 296 -27.82 -24.51 6.61
C VAL A 296 -26.93 -25.74 6.59
N ARG A 297 -27.50 -26.91 6.29
CA ARG A 297 -26.75 -28.14 6.06
C ARG A 297 -26.71 -28.52 4.59
N ARG A 298 -25.72 -29.31 4.19
CA ARG A 298 -25.64 -29.91 2.86
C ARG A 298 -26.85 -30.81 2.62
N ASN A 299 -27.47 -30.70 1.44
CA ASN A 299 -28.60 -31.55 1.10
C ASN A 299 -28.21 -33.04 1.13
N GLY A 300 -29.10 -33.89 1.63
CA GLY A 300 -28.85 -35.32 1.82
C GLY A 300 -27.84 -35.70 2.91
N SER A 301 -27.22 -34.72 3.59
CA SER A 301 -26.28 -34.98 4.70
C SER A 301 -26.98 -35.01 6.06
N PHE A 302 -26.36 -35.69 7.01
CA PHE A 302 -26.69 -35.63 8.43
C PHE A 302 -25.47 -35.11 9.20
N PRO A 303 -25.41 -33.80 9.52
CA PRO A 303 -24.23 -33.21 10.13
C PRO A 303 -23.84 -33.89 11.44
N ALA A 304 -22.55 -34.17 11.65
CA ALA A 304 -22.04 -34.70 12.91
C ALA A 304 -22.42 -33.81 14.11
N ALA A 305 -22.68 -34.44 15.26
CA ALA A 305 -23.04 -33.72 16.49
C ALA A 305 -21.81 -33.04 17.08
N GLY A 306 -22.01 -31.91 17.74
CA GLY A 306 -20.96 -31.18 18.43
C GLY A 306 -20.97 -29.68 18.14
N PRO A 307 -20.01 -28.94 18.70
CA PRO A 307 -19.90 -27.51 18.49
C PRO A 307 -19.53 -27.22 17.02
N ILE A 308 -20.21 -26.22 16.45
CA ILE A 308 -19.89 -25.66 15.15
C ILE A 308 -19.45 -24.21 15.30
N ASN A 309 -18.41 -23.82 14.58
CA ASN A 309 -17.92 -22.44 14.56
C ASN A 309 -17.44 -22.07 13.15
N GLY A 310 -17.34 -20.78 12.88
CA GLY A 310 -16.77 -20.26 11.65
C GLY A 310 -16.65 -18.75 11.71
N SER A 311 -15.84 -18.19 10.81
CA SER A 311 -15.51 -16.77 10.81
C SER A 311 -15.54 -16.21 9.39
N GLY A 312 -16.17 -15.06 9.23
CA GLY A 312 -16.16 -14.26 8.01
C GLY A 312 -15.84 -12.81 8.34
N VAL A 313 -15.57 -12.03 7.31
CA VAL A 313 -15.27 -10.60 7.42
C VAL A 313 -16.26 -9.82 6.56
N LEU A 314 -16.84 -8.75 7.10
CA LEU A 314 -17.59 -7.79 6.31
C LEU A 314 -16.66 -6.66 5.88
N VAL A 315 -16.67 -6.34 4.59
CA VAL A 315 -15.84 -5.27 4.03
C VAL A 315 -16.72 -4.22 3.38
N MET A 316 -16.60 -2.98 3.83
CA MET A 316 -17.22 -1.82 3.19
C MET A 316 -16.37 -1.37 2.00
N GLY A 317 -17.00 -1.17 0.86
CA GLY A 317 -16.41 -0.61 -0.36
C GLY A 317 -17.33 0.40 -1.02
N VAL A 318 -16.99 0.80 -2.25
CA VAL A 318 -17.84 1.60 -3.12
C VAL A 318 -18.20 0.78 -4.37
N PRO A 319 -19.32 1.08 -5.04
CA PRO A 319 -19.71 0.36 -6.27
C PRO A 319 -18.69 0.47 -7.41
#